data_AF-A0A1D2W7I6-F1
#
_entry.id   AF-A0A1D2W7I6-F1
#
_cell.length_a   1.000
_cell.length_b   1.000
_cell.length_c   1.000
_cell.angle_alpha   90.00
_cell.angle_beta   90.00
_cell.angle_gamma   90.00
#
_symmetry.space_group_name_H-M   'P 1'
#
loop_
_entity.id
_entity.type
_entity.pdbx_description
1 polymer ?
#
loop_
_entity_poly.entity_id
_entity_poly.type
_entity_poly.pdbx_seq_one_letter_code
_entity_poly.pdbx_strand_id
1 'polypeptide(L)' 'MSETTKRGRPKVKDKMEQITIKLPPKMLEELKKMSERSYNPISFHIRQAIAEYLDKNND' A
#
# COMPACT_ATOMS: atom_id res chain seq x y z
N MET A 1 5.19 -41.56 -16.30
CA MET A 1 4.39 -41.11 -15.15
C MET A 1 4.24 -39.60 -15.26
N SER A 2 3.02 -39.10 -15.38
CA SER A 2 2.73 -37.66 -15.53
C SER A 2 2.76 -36.98 -14.17
N GLU A 3 3.72 -36.09 -13.95
CA GLU A 3 3.82 -35.28 -12.74
C GLU A 3 2.60 -34.36 -12.62
N THR A 4 1.80 -34.56 -11.59
CA THR A 4 0.65 -33.69 -11.30
C THR A 4 1.16 -32.35 -10.77
N THR A 5 0.98 -31.28 -11.56
CA THR A 5 1.25 -29.92 -11.12
C THR A 5 0.44 -29.62 -9.86
N LYS A 6 1.14 -29.31 -8.76
CA LYS A 6 0.56 -29.04 -7.44
C LYS A 6 -0.49 -27.92 -7.57
N ARG A 7 -1.77 -28.30 -7.59
CA ARG A 7 -2.91 -27.37 -7.44
C ARG A 7 -2.99 -26.95 -5.98
N GLY A 8 -2.31 -25.86 -5.62
CA GLY A 8 -2.36 -25.25 -4.30
C GLY A 8 -2.58 -23.74 -4.40
N ARG A 9 -3.07 -23.12 -3.32
CA ARG A 9 -3.13 -21.66 -3.18
C ARG A 9 -1.73 -21.10 -3.46
N PRO A 10 -1.58 -20.08 -4.33
CA PRO A 10 -0.29 -19.43 -4.53
C PRO A 10 0.32 -19.10 -3.17
N LYS A 11 1.59 -19.46 -2.95
CA LYS A 11 2.32 -19.06 -1.74
C LYS A 11 2.12 -17.55 -1.60
N VAL A 12 1.50 -17.15 -0.50
CA VAL A 12 1.23 -15.75 -0.17
C VAL A 12 2.56 -15.00 -0.34
N LYS A 13 2.57 -13.97 -1.19
CA LYS A 13 3.72 -13.06 -1.38
C LYS A 13 4.21 -12.63 0.00
N ASP A 14 5.52 -12.42 0.16
CA ASP A 14 6.15 -12.07 1.43
C ASP A 14 5.31 -11.05 2.21
N LYS A 15 5.16 -11.29 3.51
CA LYS A 15 4.33 -10.45 4.38
C LYS A 15 4.86 -9.02 4.31
N MET A 16 4.03 -8.10 3.84
CA MET A 16 4.36 -6.67 3.91
C MET A 16 4.59 -6.28 5.37
N GLU A 17 5.70 -5.59 5.61
CA GLU A 17 5.99 -5.03 6.92
C GLU A 17 4.94 -3.98 7.29
N GLN A 18 4.42 -4.07 8.52
CA GLN A 18 3.45 -3.12 9.03
C GLN A 18 4.18 -1.93 9.64
N ILE A 19 3.99 -0.75 9.06
CA ILE A 19 4.58 0.51 9.53
C ILE A 19 3.48 1.35 10.18
N THR A 20 3.75 1.85 11.38
CA THR A 20 2.86 2.79 12.09
C THR A 20 3.45 4.20 12.03
N ILE A 21 2.67 5.16 11.54
CA ILE A 21 3.10 6.56 11.36
C ILE A 21 2.22 7.45 12.23
N LYS A 22 2.82 8.38 12.97
CA LYS A 22 2.10 9.41 13.71
C LYS A 22 1.91 10.63 12.82
N LEU A 23 0.67 11.02 12.61
CA LEU A 23 0.31 12.19 11.80
C LEU A 23 -0.52 13.19 12.62
N PRO A 24 -0.43 14.49 12.31
CA PRO A 24 -1.34 15.49 12.86
C PRO A 24 -2.81 15.16 12.51
N PRO A 25 -3.77 15.51 13.39
CA PRO A 25 -5.17 15.15 13.21
C PRO A 25 -5.78 15.76 11.94
N LYS A 26 -5.38 16.99 11.57
CA LYS A 26 -5.84 17.65 10.33
C LYS A 26 -5.47 16.85 9.07
N MET A 27 -4.24 16.34 9.01
CA MET A 27 -3.78 15.53 7.87
C MET A 27 -4.51 14.18 7.79
N LEU A 28 -4.81 13.56 8.93
CA LEU A 28 -5.60 12.32 8.96
C LEU A 28 -7.01 12.52 8.41
N GLU A 29 -7.64 13.66 8.72
CA GLU A 29 -8.97 13.99 8.23
C GLU A 29 -8.97 14.18 6.70
N GLU A 30 -7.97 14.88 6.17
CA GLU A 30 -7.79 15.06 4.72
C GLU A 30 -7.55 13.74 3.99
N LEU A 31 -6.66 12.88 4.53
CA LEU A 31 -6.41 11.54 3.98
C LEU A 31 -7.66 10.66 4.00
N LYS A 32 -8.48 10.76 5.04
CA LYS A 32 -9.75 10.04 5.13
C LYS A 32 -10.73 10.51 4.05
N LYS A 33 -10.88 11.82 3.86
CA LYS A 33 -11.72 12.38 2.78
C LYS A 33 -11.24 11.96 1.40
N MET A 34 -9.92 11.89 1.17
CA MET A 34 -9.35 11.39 -0.09
C MET A 34 -9.67 9.90 -0.29
N SER A 35 -9.52 9.10 0.76
CA SER A 35 -9.81 7.66 0.75
C SER A 35 -11.27 7.37 0.40
N GLU A 36 -12.20 8.13 0.98
CA GLU A 36 -13.64 8.03 0.70
C GLU A 36 -13.99 8.40 -0.75
N ARG A 37 -13.34 9.44 -1.31
CA ARG A 37 -13.59 9.89 -2.69
C ARG A 37 -13.05 8.93 -3.74
N SER A 38 -11.87 8.35 -3.51
CA SER A 38 -11.19 7.53 -4.49
C SER A 38 -11.48 6.03 -4.35
N TYR A 39 -12.25 5.63 -3.32
CA TYR A 39 -12.47 4.23 -2.93
C TYR A 39 -11.19 3.42 -2.70
N ASN A 40 -10.07 4.11 -2.39
CA ASN A 40 -8.78 3.48 -2.10
C ASN A 40 -8.44 3.65 -0.61
N PRO A 41 -7.75 2.70 0.02
CA PRO A 41 -7.38 2.81 1.42
C PRO A 41 -6.36 3.93 1.64
N ILE A 42 -6.35 4.53 2.84
CA ILE A 42 -5.38 5.57 3.23
C ILE A 42 -3.93 5.14 2.96
N SER A 43 -3.60 3.87 3.21
CA SER A 43 -2.25 3.34 3.00
C SER A 43 -1.81 3.35 1.52
N PHE A 44 -2.76 3.29 0.58
CA PHE A 44 -2.47 3.44 -0.85
C PHE A 44 -1.98 4.85 -1.16
N HIS A 45 -2.71 5.86 -0.70
CA HIS A 45 -2.37 7.28 -0.91
C HIS A 45 -1.03 7.64 -0.27
N ILE A 46 -0.75 7.12 0.93
CA ILE A 46 0.55 7.31 1.60
C ILE A 46 1.68 6.73 0.74
N ARG A 47 1.54 5.51 0.23
CA ARG A 47 2.57 4.89 -0.62
C ARG A 47 2.76 5.64 -1.93
N GLN A 48 1.67 6.10 -2.54
CA GLN A 48 1.73 6.90 -3.76
C GLN A 48 2.49 8.21 -3.53
N ALA A 49 2.16 8.95 -2.46
CA ALA A 49 2.85 10.18 -2.13
C ALA A 49 4.34 9.97 -1.82
N ILE A 50 4.69 8.86 -1.17
CA ILE A 50 6.10 8.48 -0.93
C ILE A 50 6.82 8.20 -2.26
N ALA A 51 6.21 7.43 -3.17
CA ALA A 51 6.79 7.16 -4.48
C ALA A 51 7.01 8.45 -5.27
N GLU A 52 6.00 9.32 -5.35
CA GLU A 52 6.10 10.62 -6.03
C GLU A 52 7.17 11.53 -5.39
N TYR A 53 7.33 11.49 -4.07
CA TYR A 53 8.39 12.24 -3.38
C TYR A 53 9.78 11.69 -3.72
N LEU A 54 9.95 10.37 -3.70
CA LEU A 54 11.22 9.75 -4.04
C LEU A 54 11.60 10.00 -5.51
N ASP A 55 10.65 9.88 -6.43
CA ASP A 55 10.88 10.12 -7.85
C ASP A 55 11.33 11.57 -8.09
N LYS A 56 10.76 12.55 -7.38
CA LYS A 56 11.14 13.98 -7.50
C LYS A 56 12.49 14.34 -6.88
N ASN A 57 12.99 13.55 -5.92
CA ASN A 57 14.23 13.86 -5.18
C ASN A 57 15.41 12.96 -5.57
N ASN A 58 15.21 12.02 -6.49
CA ASN A 58 16.26 11.17 -7.05
C ASN A 58 16.79 11.69 -8.41
N ASP A 59 16.45 12.93 -8.80
CA ASP A 59 17.06 13.69 -9.90
C ASP A 59 18.25 14.54 -9.39
#